data_AF-A0A173RRU0-F1
#
_entry.id   AF-A0A173RRU0-F1
#
_cell.length_a   1.000
_cell.length_b   1.000
_cell.length_c   1.000
_cell.angle_alpha   90.00
_cell.angle_beta   90.00
_cell.angle_gamma   90.00
#
_symmetry.space_group_name_H-M   'P 1'
#
loop_
_entity.id
_entity.type
_entity.pdbx_description
1 polymer ?
#
loop_
_entity_poly.entity_id
_entity_poly.type
_entity_poly.pdbx_seq_one_letter_code
_entity_poly.pdbx_strand_id
1 'polypeptide(L)'
;MVQTYTLRIKNGTRHVKQYRIWLWWKKYTCIKRANGRVYYEKKECSRREKNHMQRFSRRKGLTFEAVPTQYTRSNSYRSQFFACHPSATGKYRCAYCGKKKPKDKITIDHIFPVHCMEKYPAVRKRAALFGIHGSNDMKNLCTACMRCNQKKEAKMGIWILKGFLGKQPWYWPLRRILTVILVFFVLYLGRKIYMPVVCNWINTLQK
;
A
#
# COMPACT_ATOMS: atom_id res chain seq x y z
N MET A 1 -14.74 -9.44 17.53
CA MET A 1 -15.51 -9.12 16.29
C MET A 1 -15.75 -10.37 15.48
N VAL A 2 -16.98 -10.60 15.02
CA VAL A 2 -17.29 -11.75 14.16
C VAL A 2 -16.66 -11.54 12.78
N GLN A 3 -15.88 -12.51 12.31
CA GLN A 3 -15.21 -12.42 11.01
C GLN A 3 -16.24 -12.46 9.87
N THR A 4 -16.29 -11.38 9.08
CA THR A 4 -17.07 -11.31 7.84
C THR A 4 -16.18 -11.51 6.60
N TYR A 5 -16.83 -11.81 5.47
CA TYR A 5 -16.17 -12.14 4.22
C TYR A 5 -16.72 -11.28 3.07
N THR A 6 -15.84 -10.86 2.18
CA THR A 6 -16.19 -10.42 0.84
C THR A 6 -16.16 -11.62 -0.09
N LEU A 7 -17.31 -11.91 -0.69
CA LEU A 7 -17.52 -13.04 -1.58
C LEU A 7 -17.51 -12.54 -3.03
N ARG A 8 -16.75 -13.21 -3.89
CA ARG A 8 -16.68 -12.92 -5.32
C ARG A 8 -17.00 -14.18 -6.11
N ILE A 9 -17.92 -14.06 -7.06
CA ILE A 9 -18.37 -15.15 -7.92
C ILE A 9 -18.06 -14.79 -9.36
N LYS A 10 -17.35 -15.68 -10.05
CA LYS A 10 -16.80 -15.45 -11.39
C LYS A 10 -17.21 -16.59 -12.32
N ASN A 11 -16.95 -16.40 -13.61
CA ASN A 11 -17.02 -17.49 -14.58
C ASN A 11 -16.09 -18.64 -14.12
N GLY A 12 -16.63 -19.86 -14.13
CA GLY A 12 -15.87 -21.09 -14.02
C GLY A 12 -16.02 -21.90 -15.30
N THR A 13 -16.45 -23.15 -15.20
CA THR A 13 -16.90 -23.94 -16.37
C THR A 13 -18.21 -23.41 -16.95
N ARG A 14 -19.01 -22.67 -16.15
CA ARG A 14 -20.21 -21.95 -16.61
C ARG A 14 -20.06 -20.44 -16.47
N HIS A 15 -20.85 -19.70 -17.25
CA HIS A 15 -20.89 -18.24 -17.20
C HIS A 15 -21.72 -17.73 -16.02
N VAL A 16 -21.15 -16.86 -15.19
CA VAL A 16 -21.82 -16.29 -14.02
C VAL A 16 -23.07 -15.47 -14.39
N LYS A 17 -23.11 -14.91 -15.61
CA LYS A 17 -24.25 -14.15 -16.13
C LYS A 17 -25.54 -14.96 -16.19
N GLN A 18 -25.47 -16.29 -16.30
CA GLN A 18 -26.65 -17.17 -16.27
C GLN A 18 -27.40 -17.05 -14.93
N TYR A 19 -26.71 -16.70 -13.85
CA TYR A 19 -27.27 -16.56 -12.51
C TYR A 19 -27.49 -15.09 -12.11
N ARG A 20 -27.48 -14.14 -13.06
CA ARG A 20 -27.53 -12.69 -12.78
C ARG A 20 -28.73 -12.27 -11.94
N ILE A 21 -29.91 -12.80 -12.25
CA ILE A 21 -31.16 -12.44 -11.55
C ILE A 21 -31.04 -12.96 -10.11
N TRP A 22 -30.73 -14.24 -9.93
CA TRP A 22 -30.58 -14.86 -8.61
C TRP A 22 -29.53 -14.14 -7.75
N LEU A 23 -28.38 -13.76 -8.33
CA LEU A 23 -27.33 -13.03 -7.63
C LEU A 23 -27.77 -11.62 -7.23
N TRP A 24 -28.51 -10.93 -8.10
CA TRP A 24 -29.12 -9.64 -7.79
C TRP A 24 -30.10 -9.74 -6.62
N TRP A 25 -31.00 -10.73 -6.62
CA TRP A 25 -31.91 -11.02 -5.49
C TRP A 25 -31.15 -11.30 -4.18
N LYS A 26 -29.96 -11.91 -4.26
CA LYS A 26 -29.07 -12.12 -3.10
C LYS A 26 -28.24 -10.90 -2.71
N LYS A 27 -28.49 -9.75 -3.33
CA LYS A 27 -27.81 -8.46 -3.11
C LYS A 27 -26.32 -8.49 -3.48
N TYR A 28 -25.96 -9.20 -4.54
CA TYR A 28 -24.62 -9.11 -5.14
C TYR A 28 -24.57 -7.98 -6.17
N THR A 29 -23.49 -7.21 -6.12
CA THR A 29 -23.20 -6.14 -7.07
C THR A 29 -22.40 -6.69 -8.24
N CYS A 30 -22.80 -6.37 -9.47
CA CYS A 30 -22.05 -6.71 -10.66
C CYS A 30 -20.87 -5.74 -10.85
N ILE A 31 -19.66 -6.29 -10.95
CA ILE A 31 -18.43 -5.53 -11.18
C ILE A 31 -17.86 -5.89 -12.57
N LYS A 32 -17.69 -4.88 -13.41
CA LYS A 32 -17.07 -4.99 -14.74
C LYS A 32 -15.55 -4.77 -14.62
N ARG A 33 -14.76 -5.62 -15.28
CA ARG A 33 -13.30 -5.47 -15.40
C ARG A 33 -12.94 -4.79 -16.72
N ALA A 34 -11.75 -4.22 -16.78
CA ALA A 34 -11.22 -3.55 -17.97
C ALA A 34 -11.21 -4.46 -19.22
N ASN A 35 -11.02 -5.77 -19.05
CA ASN A 35 -11.04 -6.76 -20.14
C ASN A 35 -12.44 -7.27 -20.50
N GLY A 36 -13.51 -6.54 -20.15
CA GLY A 36 -14.90 -6.91 -20.42
C GLY A 36 -15.46 -8.06 -19.58
N ARG A 37 -14.62 -8.77 -18.80
CA ARG A 37 -15.10 -9.84 -17.90
C ARG A 37 -15.86 -9.24 -16.72
N VAL A 38 -16.86 -9.97 -16.23
CA VAL A 38 -17.68 -9.57 -15.09
C VAL A 38 -17.54 -10.54 -13.93
N TYR A 39 -17.71 -10.03 -12.72
CA TYR A 39 -17.89 -10.84 -11.52
C TYR A 39 -18.92 -10.20 -10.60
N TYR A 40 -19.50 -11.01 -9.71
CA TYR A 40 -20.46 -10.54 -8.72
C TYR A 40 -19.78 -10.51 -7.36
N GLU A 41 -19.94 -9.41 -6.64
CA GLU A 41 -19.33 -9.20 -5.32
C GLU A 41 -20.40 -8.87 -4.27
N LYS A 42 -20.24 -9.44 -3.07
CA LYS A 42 -20.98 -9.03 -1.89
C LYS A 42 -20.02 -8.93 -0.70
N LYS A 43 -20.05 -7.80 -0.01
CA LYS A 43 -19.21 -7.53 1.17
C LYS A 43 -19.95 -7.92 2.45
N GLU A 44 -19.18 -8.08 3.52
CA GLU A 44 -19.70 -8.30 4.89
C GLU A 44 -20.58 -9.55 5.07
N CYS A 45 -20.36 -10.58 4.25
CA CYS A 45 -21.07 -11.85 4.36
C CYS A 45 -20.63 -12.64 5.60
N SER A 46 -21.59 -13.31 6.25
CA SER A 46 -21.32 -14.21 7.36
C SER A 46 -20.60 -15.49 6.93
N ARG A 47 -20.03 -16.24 7.89
CA ARG A 47 -19.45 -17.57 7.62
C ARG A 47 -20.49 -18.55 7.06
N ARG A 48 -21.75 -18.47 7.51
CA ARG A 48 -22.85 -19.30 7.00
C ARG A 48 -23.13 -18.99 5.53
N GLU A 49 -23.19 -17.72 5.17
CA GLU A 49 -23.38 -17.29 3.78
C GLU A 49 -22.18 -17.69 2.92
N LYS A 50 -20.94 -17.51 3.39
CA LYS A 50 -19.73 -18.00 2.71
C LYS A 50 -19.85 -19.48 2.34
N ASN A 51 -20.18 -20.33 3.32
CA ASN A 51 -20.28 -21.78 3.13
C ASN A 51 -21.44 -22.18 2.21
N HIS A 52 -22.57 -21.47 2.28
CA HIS A 52 -23.69 -21.66 1.36
C HIS A 52 -23.28 -21.33 -0.08
N MET A 53 -22.65 -20.18 -0.28
CA MET A 53 -22.27 -19.67 -1.60
C MET A 53 -21.12 -20.46 -2.22
N GLN A 54 -20.21 -21.00 -1.41
CA GLN A 54 -19.18 -21.92 -1.86
C GLN A 54 -19.81 -23.21 -2.43
N ARG A 55 -20.79 -23.79 -1.73
CA ARG A 55 -21.52 -24.98 -2.20
C ARG A 55 -22.31 -24.68 -3.46
N PHE A 56 -23.02 -23.56 -3.51
CA PHE A 56 -23.74 -23.10 -4.71
C PHE A 56 -22.80 -23.00 -5.91
N SER A 57 -21.68 -22.29 -5.76
CA SER A 57 -20.73 -22.05 -6.84
C SER A 57 -20.13 -23.35 -7.36
N ARG A 58 -19.75 -24.26 -6.46
CA ARG A 58 -19.26 -25.60 -6.83
C ARG A 58 -20.29 -26.38 -7.65
N ARG A 59 -21.54 -26.45 -7.19
CA ARG A 59 -22.62 -27.18 -7.91
C ARG A 59 -22.93 -26.59 -9.28
N LYS A 60 -22.74 -25.28 -9.45
CA LYS A 60 -23.05 -24.57 -10.69
C LYS A 60 -21.84 -24.38 -11.60
N GLY A 61 -20.67 -24.96 -11.27
CA GLY A 61 -19.46 -24.81 -12.08
C GLY A 61 -18.93 -23.38 -12.14
N LEU A 62 -19.10 -22.61 -11.07
CA LEU A 62 -18.64 -21.22 -10.96
C LEU A 62 -17.38 -21.14 -10.10
N THR A 63 -16.53 -20.17 -10.40
CA THR A 63 -15.37 -19.86 -9.55
C THR A 63 -15.80 -18.99 -8.37
N PHE A 64 -15.38 -19.40 -7.17
CA PHE A 64 -15.71 -18.73 -5.91
C PHE A 64 -14.45 -18.28 -5.19
N GLU A 65 -14.43 -17.02 -4.76
CA GLU A 65 -13.40 -16.47 -3.89
C GLU A 65 -14.04 -15.88 -2.64
N ALA A 66 -13.45 -16.17 -1.49
CA ALA A 66 -13.84 -15.58 -0.22
C ALA A 66 -12.61 -14.97 0.46
N VAL A 67 -12.66 -13.66 0.67
CA VAL A 67 -11.59 -12.91 1.34
C VAL A 67 -12.17 -12.33 2.63
N PRO A 68 -11.51 -12.45 3.79
CA PRO A 68 -11.99 -11.77 4.99
C PRO A 68 -12.09 -10.26 4.74
N THR A 69 -13.24 -9.66 5.07
CA THR A 69 -13.58 -8.28 4.65
C THR A 69 -12.54 -7.25 5.08
N GLN A 70 -11.92 -7.45 6.26
CA GLN A 70 -10.86 -6.57 6.77
C GLN A 70 -9.64 -6.42 5.84
N TYR A 71 -9.40 -7.39 4.94
CA TYR A 71 -8.31 -7.34 3.96
C TYR A 71 -8.74 -6.82 2.59
N THR A 72 -10.00 -6.42 2.43
CA THR A 72 -10.49 -5.79 1.20
C THR A 72 -10.47 -4.28 1.32
N ARG A 73 -10.41 -3.60 0.18
CA ARG A 73 -10.44 -2.13 0.16
C ARG A 73 -11.81 -1.59 0.60
N SER A 74 -11.82 -0.66 1.54
CA SER A 74 -13.02 0.14 1.82
C SER A 74 -13.09 1.37 0.91
N ASN A 75 -14.27 1.98 0.76
CA ASN A 75 -14.41 3.24 0.03
C ASN A 75 -14.11 4.45 0.94
N SER A 76 -14.17 4.27 2.27
CA SER A 76 -14.05 5.33 3.27
C SER A 76 -12.64 5.53 3.84
N TYR A 77 -11.69 4.63 3.55
CA TYR A 77 -10.36 4.67 4.19
C TYR A 77 -9.65 6.02 3.99
N ARG A 78 -9.83 6.67 2.82
CA ARG A 78 -9.22 7.96 2.49
C ARG A 78 -9.78 9.10 3.34
N SER A 79 -11.10 9.17 3.50
CA SER A 79 -11.73 10.22 4.30
C SER A 79 -11.41 10.03 5.79
N GLN A 80 -11.49 8.79 6.28
CA GLN A 80 -11.11 8.43 7.66
C GLN A 80 -9.65 8.81 7.95
N PHE A 81 -8.72 8.51 7.04
CA PHE A 81 -7.32 8.85 7.22
C PHE A 81 -7.10 10.36 7.41
N PHE A 82 -7.73 11.20 6.58
CA PHE A 82 -7.59 12.65 6.69
C PHE A 82 -8.29 13.23 7.93
N ALA A 83 -9.36 12.60 8.40
CA ALA A 83 -10.00 12.98 9.66
C ALA A 83 -9.10 12.69 10.86
N CYS A 84 -8.43 11.53 10.88
CA CYS A 84 -7.49 11.16 11.95
C CYS A 84 -6.16 11.92 11.87
N HIS A 85 -5.78 12.44 10.70
CA HIS A 85 -4.52 13.15 10.48
C HIS A 85 -4.79 14.49 9.80
N PRO A 86 -5.39 15.47 10.50
CA PRO A 86 -5.59 16.80 9.94
C PRO A 86 -4.24 17.50 9.74
N SER A 87 -4.16 18.39 8.75
CA SER A 87 -2.99 19.25 8.53
C SER A 87 -3.38 20.71 8.71
N ALA A 88 -2.77 21.39 9.68
CA ALA A 88 -3.00 22.82 9.93
C ALA A 88 -2.66 23.70 8.70
N THR A 89 -1.69 23.26 7.89
CA THR A 89 -1.26 23.99 6.68
C THR A 89 -2.01 23.60 5.41
N GLY A 90 -2.92 22.61 5.48
CA GLY A 90 -3.55 21.98 4.31
C GLY A 90 -2.59 21.15 3.42
N LYS A 91 -1.29 21.12 3.75
CA LYS A 91 -0.26 20.37 3.03
C LYS A 91 0.11 19.10 3.78
N TYR A 92 0.29 18.02 3.04
CA TYR A 92 0.67 16.71 3.54
C TYR A 92 2.04 16.32 3.00
N ARG A 93 2.86 15.72 3.85
CA ARG A 93 4.19 15.23 3.47
C ARG A 93 4.06 13.86 2.83
N CYS A 94 4.66 13.64 1.66
CA CYS A 94 4.75 12.30 1.09
C CYS A 94 5.72 11.42 1.90
N ALA A 95 5.27 10.24 2.33
CA ALA A 95 6.06 9.26 3.05
C ALA A 95 7.23 8.68 2.23
N TYR A 96 7.19 8.76 0.90
CA TYR A 96 8.25 8.18 0.07
C TYR A 96 9.33 9.17 -0.35
N CYS A 97 8.97 10.43 -0.66
CA CYS A 97 9.91 11.44 -1.14
C CYS A 97 10.06 12.67 -0.23
N GLY A 98 9.24 12.79 0.82
CA GLY A 98 9.37 13.84 1.83
C GLY A 98 8.91 15.22 1.41
N LYS A 99 8.51 15.40 0.14
CA LYS A 99 7.95 16.65 -0.37
C LYS A 99 6.56 16.88 0.24
N LYS A 100 6.32 18.11 0.73
CA LYS A 100 4.99 18.56 1.14
C LYS A 100 4.19 18.94 -0.11
N LYS A 101 2.92 18.53 -0.16
CA LYS A 101 2.00 18.80 -1.28
C LYS A 101 0.59 19.06 -0.74
N PRO A 102 -0.24 19.85 -1.43
CA PRO A 102 -1.64 20.03 -1.03
C PRO A 102 -2.43 18.71 -1.11
N LYS A 103 -3.57 18.66 -0.40
CA LYS A 103 -4.41 17.45 -0.22
C LYS A 103 -4.85 16.80 -1.53
N ASP A 104 -5.17 17.61 -2.54
CA ASP A 104 -5.60 17.19 -3.88
C ASP A 104 -4.47 16.47 -4.65
N LYS A 105 -3.21 16.85 -4.43
CA LYS A 105 -2.03 16.22 -5.04
C LYS A 105 -1.47 15.04 -4.22
N ILE A 106 -2.18 14.62 -3.18
CA ILE A 106 -1.78 13.52 -2.27
C ILE A 106 -2.81 12.39 -2.32
N THR A 107 -2.30 11.18 -2.53
CA THR A 107 -3.04 9.92 -2.41
C THR A 107 -2.80 9.30 -1.03
N ILE A 108 -3.73 8.47 -0.58
CA ILE A 108 -3.52 7.61 0.58
C ILE A 108 -3.17 6.22 0.06
N ASP A 109 -1.91 5.85 0.27
CA ASP A 109 -1.35 4.58 -0.16
C ASP A 109 -1.30 3.59 0.99
N HIS A 110 -1.35 2.31 0.65
CA HIS A 110 -1.24 1.19 1.57
C HIS A 110 0.21 0.69 1.55
N ILE A 111 0.88 0.72 2.69
CA ILE A 111 2.25 0.25 2.86
C ILE A 111 2.35 -1.23 2.45
N PHE A 112 1.46 -2.07 3.00
CA PHE A 112 1.17 -3.40 2.48
C PHE A 112 0.04 -3.30 1.44
N PRO A 113 0.29 -3.61 0.15
CA PRO A 113 -0.70 -3.48 -0.90
C PRO A 113 -1.94 -4.33 -0.65
N VAL A 114 -3.13 -3.75 -0.88
CA VAL A 114 -4.42 -4.44 -0.69
C VAL A 114 -4.48 -5.76 -1.45
N HIS A 115 -4.12 -5.77 -2.73
CA HIS A 115 -4.14 -7.00 -3.54
C HIS A 115 -3.31 -8.13 -2.93
N CYS A 116 -2.12 -7.80 -2.40
CA CYS A 116 -1.26 -8.78 -1.75
C CYS A 116 -1.87 -9.30 -0.44
N MET A 117 -2.51 -8.41 0.34
CA MET A 117 -3.24 -8.79 1.55
C MET A 117 -4.48 -9.64 1.23
N GLU A 118 -5.19 -9.38 0.14
CA GLU A 118 -6.31 -10.20 -0.30
C GLU A 118 -5.86 -11.60 -0.70
N LYS A 119 -4.76 -11.72 -1.46
CA LYS A 119 -4.33 -12.97 -2.09
C LYS A 119 -3.46 -13.86 -1.21
N TYR A 120 -2.55 -13.28 -0.42
CA TYR A 120 -1.46 -14.04 0.21
C TYR A 120 -1.52 -13.98 1.75
N PRO A 121 -1.86 -15.10 2.43
CA PRO A 121 -1.86 -15.16 3.88
C PRO A 121 -0.51 -14.84 4.53
N ALA A 122 0.61 -15.19 3.87
CA ALA A 122 1.95 -14.85 4.34
C ALA A 122 2.17 -13.33 4.47
N VAL A 123 1.60 -12.54 3.56
CA VAL A 123 1.67 -11.07 3.62
C VAL A 123 0.88 -10.55 4.82
N ARG A 124 -0.27 -11.16 5.15
CA ARG A 124 -1.06 -10.84 6.35
C ARG A 124 -0.28 -11.14 7.63
N LYS A 125 0.38 -12.31 7.70
CA LYS A 125 1.23 -12.67 8.84
C LYS A 125 2.37 -11.66 9.02
N ARG A 126 3.04 -11.29 7.93
CA ARG A 126 4.08 -10.25 7.95
C ARG A 126 3.53 -8.89 8.40
N ALA A 127 2.36 -8.48 7.90
CA ALA A 127 1.72 -7.23 8.30
C ALA A 127 1.35 -7.23 9.80
N ALA A 128 0.89 -8.36 10.33
CA ALA A 128 0.57 -8.50 11.76
C ALA A 128 1.78 -8.28 12.68
N LEU A 129 3.01 -8.58 12.21
CA LEU A 129 4.24 -8.24 12.94
C LEU A 129 4.44 -6.71 13.12
N PHE A 130 3.81 -5.90 12.27
CA PHE A 130 3.76 -4.44 12.38
C PHE A 130 2.47 -3.95 13.08
N GLY A 131 1.71 -4.85 13.70
CA GLY A 131 0.44 -4.56 14.34
C GLY A 131 -0.67 -4.17 13.36
N ILE A 132 -0.61 -4.66 12.11
CA ILE A 132 -1.60 -4.44 11.06
C ILE A 132 -2.45 -5.70 10.91
N HIS A 133 -3.73 -5.60 11.22
CA HIS A 133 -4.70 -6.69 11.19
C HIS A 133 -5.71 -6.56 10.03
N GLY A 134 -5.79 -5.40 9.40
CA GLY A 134 -6.63 -5.12 8.24
C GLY A 134 -5.90 -4.28 7.19
N SER A 135 -6.35 -4.36 5.94
CA SER A 135 -5.80 -3.54 4.86
C SER A 135 -6.04 -2.05 5.11
N ASN A 136 -7.21 -1.68 5.65
CA ASN A 136 -7.57 -0.28 5.88
C ASN A 136 -7.10 0.26 7.25
N ASP A 137 -6.32 -0.50 8.01
CA ASP A 137 -5.79 -0.03 9.30
C ASP A 137 -4.96 1.24 9.13
N MET A 138 -5.14 2.23 10.02
CA MET A 138 -4.37 3.49 9.96
C MET A 138 -2.86 3.26 9.96
N LYS A 139 -2.39 2.21 10.64
CA LYS A 139 -0.96 1.82 10.64
C LYS A 139 -0.45 1.40 9.25
N ASN A 140 -1.32 0.83 8.41
CA ASN A 140 -1.00 0.42 7.05
C ASN A 140 -1.10 1.57 6.03
N LEU A 141 -1.65 2.72 6.43
CA LEU A 141 -1.87 3.84 5.52
C LEU A 141 -0.75 4.88 5.64
N CYS A 142 -0.44 5.51 4.52
CA CYS A 142 0.47 6.65 4.48
C CYS A 142 0.11 7.62 3.35
N THR A 143 0.55 8.86 3.47
CA THR A 143 0.42 9.88 2.44
C THR A 143 1.47 9.66 1.35
N ALA A 144 1.04 9.60 0.09
CA ALA A 144 1.93 9.44 -1.05
C ALA A 144 1.60 10.47 -2.14
N CYS A 145 2.61 11.01 -2.82
CA CYS A 145 2.35 11.75 -4.05
C CYS A 145 2.10 10.76 -5.20
N MET A 146 1.37 11.19 -6.24
CA MET A 146 1.02 10.32 -7.37
C MET A 146 2.24 9.63 -7.99
N ARG A 147 3.33 10.38 -8.24
CA ARG A 147 4.58 9.84 -8.80
C ARG A 147 5.17 8.71 -7.95
N CYS A 148 5.21 8.89 -6.62
CA CYS A 148 5.75 7.84 -5.74
C CYS A 148 4.80 6.65 -5.62
N ASN A 149 3.48 6.91 -5.56
CA ASN A 149 2.46 5.88 -5.51
C ASN A 149 2.51 4.98 -6.75
N GLN A 150 2.61 5.60 -7.94
CA GLN A 150 2.79 4.91 -9.22
C GLN A 150 4.14 4.19 -9.31
N LYS A 151 5.22 4.73 -8.72
CA LYS A 151 6.52 4.03 -8.72
C LYS A 151 6.53 2.79 -7.83
N LYS A 152 5.81 2.87 -6.70
CA LYS A 152 5.67 1.77 -5.74
C LYS A 152 4.75 0.67 -6.28
N GLU A 153 3.57 1.00 -6.76
CA GLU A 153 2.55 0.01 -7.17
C GLU A 153 2.32 -1.05 -6.07
N ALA A 154 2.54 -2.32 -6.40
CA ALA A 154 2.50 -3.48 -5.51
C ALA A 154 3.88 -3.88 -4.96
N LYS A 155 4.94 -3.10 -5.18
CA LYS A 155 6.29 -3.41 -4.70
C LYS A 155 6.33 -3.39 -3.18
N MET A 156 6.87 -4.46 -2.63
CA MET A 156 7.14 -4.62 -1.20
C MET A 156 8.64 -4.38 -0.93
N GLY A 157 9.20 -5.03 0.09
CA GLY A 157 10.63 -4.91 0.42
C GLY A 157 10.97 -3.52 0.96
N ILE A 158 11.95 -2.85 0.33
CA ILE A 158 12.42 -1.53 0.78
C ILE A 158 11.31 -0.46 0.80
N TRP A 159 10.26 -0.64 -0.01
CA TRP A 159 9.12 0.27 -0.03
C TRP A 159 8.28 0.21 1.24
N ILE A 160 8.19 -0.96 1.89
CA ILE A 160 7.52 -1.11 3.19
C ILE A 160 8.29 -0.31 4.24
N LEU A 161 9.61 -0.48 4.30
CA LEU A 161 10.47 0.27 5.22
C LEU A 161 10.37 1.78 4.99
N LYS A 162 10.44 2.23 3.73
CA LYS A 162 10.28 3.64 3.36
C LYS A 162 8.91 4.19 3.78
N GLY A 163 7.83 3.42 3.61
CA GLY A 163 6.50 3.82 4.02
C GLY A 163 6.39 4.03 5.53
N PHE A 164 6.92 3.10 6.33
CA PHE A 164 6.89 3.21 7.79
C PHE A 164 7.79 4.31 8.34
N LEU A 165 9.02 4.44 7.84
CA LEU A 165 9.94 5.48 8.28
C LEU A 165 9.45 6.84 7.82
N GLY A 166 9.09 6.99 6.56
CA GLY A 166 8.80 8.28 5.98
C GLY A 166 7.46 8.88 6.38
N LYS A 167 6.54 8.10 6.97
CA LYS A 167 5.35 8.67 7.61
C LYS A 167 5.67 9.28 8.99
N GLN A 168 6.80 8.95 9.60
CA GLN A 168 7.20 9.54 10.88
C GLN A 168 7.65 11.01 10.70
N PRO A 169 7.18 11.94 11.54
CA PRO A 169 7.54 13.36 11.43
C PRO A 169 9.06 13.61 11.54
N TRP A 170 9.74 12.86 12.41
CA TRP A 170 11.17 13.02 12.72
C TRP A 170 12.11 12.49 11.63
N TYR A 171 11.66 11.54 10.80
CA TYR A 171 12.52 10.87 9.82
C TYR A 171 13.10 11.83 8.78
N TRP A 172 12.31 12.78 8.30
CA TRP A 172 12.75 13.70 7.25
C TRP A 172 13.78 14.74 7.72
N PRO A 173 13.60 15.39 8.88
CA PRO A 173 14.67 16.19 9.49
C PRO A 173 15.95 15.38 9.70
N LEU A 174 15.84 14.20 10.34
CA LEU A 174 17.00 13.34 10.61
C LEU A 174 17.76 12.99 9.32
N ARG A 175 17.04 12.56 8.28
CA ARG A 175 17.64 12.23 6.99
C ARG A 175 18.39 13.40 6.36
N ARG A 176 17.88 14.63 6.49
CA ARG A 176 18.57 15.83 5.98
C ARG A 176 19.86 16.07 6.76
N ILE A 177 19.80 16.02 8.09
CA ILE A 177 20.98 16.20 8.96
C ILE A 177 22.06 15.16 8.61
N LEU A 178 21.69 13.88 8.51
CA LEU A 178 22.63 12.81 8.13
C LEU A 178 23.23 13.03 6.74
N THR A 179 22.45 13.53 5.78
CA THR A 179 22.95 13.85 4.43
C THR A 179 23.98 14.98 4.49
N VAL A 180 23.72 16.02 5.28
CA VAL A 180 24.64 17.15 5.46
C VAL A 180 25.93 16.69 6.13
N ILE A 181 25.85 15.88 7.19
CA ILE A 181 27.02 15.30 7.88
C ILE A 181 27.86 14.48 6.89
N LEU A 182 27.22 13.64 6.06
CA LEU A 182 27.93 12.84 5.07
C LEU A 182 28.65 13.71 4.04
N VAL A 183 28.03 14.79 3.56
CA VAL A 183 28.67 15.73 2.63
C VAL A 183 29.90 16.36 3.28
N PHE A 184 29.80 16.85 4.51
CA PHE A 184 30.95 17.42 5.22
C PHE A 184 32.05 16.38 5.47
N PHE A 185 31.69 15.15 5.82
CA PHE A 185 32.63 14.06 6.00
C PHE A 185 33.40 13.75 4.71
N VAL A 186 32.71 13.68 3.56
CA VAL A 186 33.35 13.46 2.26
C VAL A 186 34.27 14.65 1.89
N LEU A 187 33.85 15.89 2.13
CA LEU A 187 34.69 17.07 1.91
C LEU A 187 35.93 17.07 2.81
N TYR A 188 35.79 16.67 4.07
CA TYR A 188 36.90 16.55 5.02
C TYR A 188 37.91 15.47 4.57
N LEU A 189 37.43 14.28 4.19
CA LEU A 189 38.29 13.23 3.65
C LEU A 189 38.96 13.66 2.35
N GLY A 190 38.21 14.32 1.46
CA GLY A 190 38.75 14.92 0.24
C GLY A 190 39.89 15.87 0.56
N ARG A 191 39.68 16.84 1.47
CA ARG A 191 40.76 17.73 1.91
C ARG A 191 41.95 16.96 2.50
N LYS A 192 41.70 16.00 3.39
CA LYS A 192 42.76 15.23 4.06
C LYS A 192 43.59 14.38 3.09
N ILE A 193 42.97 13.84 2.03
CA ILE A 193 43.64 12.99 1.04
C ILE A 193 44.30 13.84 -0.06
N TYR A 194 43.61 14.86 -0.57
CA TYR A 194 44.12 15.65 -1.70
C TYR A 194 45.15 16.70 -1.27
N MET A 195 45.04 17.32 -0.09
CA MET A 195 46.00 18.36 0.32
C MET A 195 47.43 17.84 0.48
N PRO A 196 47.71 16.66 1.08
CA PRO A 196 49.06 16.13 1.13
C PRO A 196 49.63 15.81 -0.26
N VAL A 197 48.81 15.28 -1.17
CA VAL A 197 49.23 14.96 -2.54
C VAL A 197 49.60 16.23 -3.31
N VAL A 198 48.78 17.27 -3.22
CA VAL A 198 49.05 18.58 -3.86
C VAL A 198 50.30 19.23 -3.25
N CYS A 199 50.45 19.24 -1.92
CA CYS A 199 51.65 19.78 -1.27
C CYS A 199 52.91 19.02 -1.69
N ASN A 200 52.86 17.69 -1.80
CA ASN A 200 54.02 16.89 -2.22
C ASN A 200 54.38 17.18 -3.69
N TRP A 201 53.38 17.34 -4.56
CA TRP A 201 53.59 17.66 -5.97
C TRP A 201 54.22 19.05 -6.16
N ILE A 202 53.73 20.06 -5.43
CA ILE A 202 54.31 21.42 -5.42
C ILE A 202 55.76 21.39 -4.95
N ASN A 203 56.06 20.68 -3.85
CA ASN A 203 57.42 20.54 -3.34
C ASN A 203 58.37 19.81 -4.31
N THR A 204 57.83 18.94 -5.19
CA THR A 204 58.62 18.24 -6.20
C THR A 204 58.94 19.13 -7.41
N LEU A 205 58.08 20.11 -7.73
CA LEU A 205 58.29 21.07 -8.81
C LEU A 205 59.22 22.23 -8.45
N GLN A 206 59.47 22.47 -7.16
CA GLN A 206 60.35 23.53 -6.66
C GLN A 206 61.80 23.07 -6.40
N LYS A 207 62.12 21.79 -6.64
CA LYS A 207 63.48 21.25 -6.67
C LYS A 207 63.95 21.10 -8.11
#